data_AF-A0A5N5TEC1-F1
#
_entry.id   AF-A0A5N5TEC1-F1
#
_cell.length_a   1.000
_cell.length_b   1.000
_cell.length_c   1.000
_cell.angle_alpha   90.00
_cell.angle_beta   90.00
_cell.angle_gamma   90.00
#
_symmetry.space_group_name_H-M   'P 1'
#
loop_
_entity.id
_entity.type
_entity.pdbx_description
1 polymer ?
#
loop_
_entity_poly.entity_id
_entity_poly.type
_entity_poly.pdbx_seq_one_letter_code
_entity_poly.pdbx_strand_id
1 'polypeptide(L)'
;VAMGQGQSEIALSKLRESAQSGHWLCLKNLHLVTIWLPLLEKALNSLQPHEEFRLWLTAEPHPKFTPILLQSSLKITYEAPAGIKKNLQRTYDSWSPELIARGNNVNKGQSLFVLAWFHAVVQERRTYIPQGWSKFYEFSLADLKAGADILDRLYSNSELKWNTIHGLFENAIYGGRVDNVWDGRVLTAYLELFFNNEVIAGKRPAATHLAPNINIPTTVNYQDYTQLISSLPDDDEPVYFGLPANIERSWQRIASSQVIRSRTNPNTSFSASVRGRIPSQSFHPVRTLHSHYCSSEGS
;
A
#
# COMPACT_ATOMS: atom_id res chain seq x y z
N VAL A 1 -10.49 18.32 -8.01
CA VAL A 1 -9.88 19.54 -7.44
C VAL A 1 -9.07 19.15 -6.22
N ALA A 2 -7.80 19.53 -6.15
CA ALA A 2 -7.02 19.36 -4.92
C ALA A 2 -7.22 20.59 -4.03
N MET A 3 -7.63 20.39 -2.79
CA MET A 3 -7.88 21.49 -1.87
C MET A 3 -6.56 22.07 -1.37
N GLY A 4 -6.51 23.40 -1.33
CA GLY A 4 -5.35 24.19 -0.95
C GLY A 4 -5.72 25.68 -0.96
N GLN A 5 -4.74 26.56 -0.81
CA GLN A 5 -4.97 27.99 -0.78
C GLN A 5 -5.63 28.48 -2.08
N GLY A 6 -6.72 29.25 -1.97
CA GLY A 6 -7.45 29.82 -3.11
C GLY A 6 -8.35 28.85 -3.88
N GLN A 7 -8.41 27.56 -3.51
CA GLN A 7 -9.21 26.56 -4.25
C GLN A 7 -10.67 26.48 -3.80
N SER A 8 -11.03 27.14 -2.70
CA SER A 8 -12.35 27.05 -2.06
C SER A 8 -13.50 27.48 -2.97
N GLU A 9 -13.38 28.62 -3.64
CA GLU A 9 -14.44 29.14 -4.53
C GLU A 9 -14.55 28.33 -5.81
N ILE A 10 -13.42 27.94 -6.39
CA ILE A 10 -13.35 27.08 -7.57
C ILE A 10 -14.02 25.73 -7.29
N ALA A 11 -13.76 25.15 -6.11
CA ALA A 11 -14.37 23.90 -5.69
C ALA A 11 -15.90 24.02 -5.56
N LEU A 12 -16.42 25.12 -4.99
CA LEU A 12 -17.87 25.35 -4.90
C LEU A 12 -18.52 25.58 -6.27
N SER A 13 -17.86 26.31 -7.16
CA SER A 13 -18.34 26.53 -8.52
C SER A 13 -18.45 25.20 -9.27
N LYS A 14 -17.36 24.41 -9.27
CA LYS A 14 -17.34 23.07 -9.90
C LYS A 14 -18.33 22.11 -9.26
N LEU A 15 -18.58 22.21 -7.96
CA LEU A 15 -19.59 21.41 -7.27
C LEU A 15 -20.99 21.68 -7.84
N ARG A 16 -21.37 22.94 -8.01
CA ARG A 16 -22.68 23.32 -8.56
C ARG A 16 -22.81 22.91 -10.02
N GLU A 17 -21.79 23.17 -10.82
CA GLU A 17 -21.74 22.80 -12.23
C GLU A 17 -21.84 21.28 -12.43
N SER A 18 -21.04 20.51 -11.68
CA SER A 18 -21.04 19.05 -11.76
C SER A 18 -22.36 18.45 -11.27
N ALA A 19 -22.95 19.03 -10.22
CA ALA A 19 -24.24 18.60 -9.72
C ALA A 19 -25.38 18.82 -10.72
N GLN A 20 -25.36 19.91 -11.49
CA GLN A 20 -26.36 20.16 -12.54
C GLN A 20 -26.15 19.30 -13.78
N SER A 21 -24.90 19.08 -14.17
CA SER A 21 -24.54 18.31 -15.37
C SER A 21 -24.49 16.79 -15.15
N GLY A 22 -24.53 16.32 -13.91
CA GLY A 22 -24.41 14.89 -13.57
C GLY A 22 -22.98 14.34 -13.59
N HIS A 23 -21.97 15.21 -13.71
CA HIS A 23 -20.56 14.79 -13.73
C HIS A 23 -20.03 14.37 -12.36
N TRP A 24 -19.02 13.51 -12.35
CA TRP A 24 -18.36 13.12 -11.11
C TRP A 24 -17.35 14.18 -10.68
N LEU A 25 -17.41 14.57 -9.41
CA LEU A 25 -16.46 15.51 -8.82
C LEU A 25 -15.66 14.83 -7.72
N CYS A 26 -14.33 14.92 -7.81
CA CYS A 26 -13.43 14.49 -6.75
C CYS A 26 -12.74 15.70 -6.11
N LEU A 27 -12.97 15.90 -4.81
CA LEU A 27 -12.27 16.87 -3.97
C LEU A 27 -11.22 16.14 -3.14
N LYS A 28 -9.95 16.55 -3.26
CA LYS A 28 -8.82 15.89 -2.59
C LYS A 28 -8.29 16.71 -1.42
N ASN A 29 -7.78 16.04 -0.39
CA ASN A 29 -7.07 16.63 0.76
C ASN A 29 -7.91 17.58 1.63
N LEU A 30 -9.17 17.22 1.90
CA LEU A 30 -10.09 18.07 2.68
C LEU A 30 -9.60 18.33 4.12
N HIS A 31 -8.77 17.45 4.68
CA HIS A 31 -8.18 17.60 6.01
C HIS A 31 -7.30 18.86 6.13
N LEU A 32 -6.78 19.39 5.02
CA LEU A 32 -5.99 20.63 4.99
C LEU A 32 -6.85 21.90 5.10
N VAL A 33 -8.16 21.81 4.84
CA VAL A 33 -9.08 22.97 4.76
C VAL A 33 -10.29 22.82 5.70
N THR A 34 -10.04 22.39 6.94
CA THR A 34 -11.09 22.09 7.93
C THR A 34 -12.04 23.26 8.22
N ILE A 35 -11.54 24.50 8.16
CA ILE A 35 -12.34 25.73 8.37
C ILE A 35 -13.38 25.94 7.25
N TRP A 36 -13.12 25.42 6.04
CA TRP A 36 -14.01 25.57 4.89
C TRP A 36 -15.11 24.49 4.84
N LEU A 37 -14.97 23.39 5.57
CA LEU A 37 -15.92 22.27 5.54
C LEU A 37 -17.37 22.66 5.90
N PRO A 38 -17.65 23.54 6.88
CA PRO A 38 -19.01 24.00 7.14
C PRO A 38 -19.66 24.70 5.94
N LEU A 39 -18.86 25.41 5.13
CA LEU A 39 -19.36 26.06 3.91
C LEU A 39 -19.68 25.03 2.83
N LEU A 40 -18.82 24.02 2.65
CA LEU A 40 -19.08 22.89 1.76
C LEU A 40 -20.37 22.17 2.17
N GLU A 41 -20.54 21.88 3.45
CA GLU A 41 -21.72 21.23 4.01
C GLU A 41 -23.00 22.03 3.71
N LYS A 42 -22.98 23.35 3.95
CA LYS A 42 -24.11 24.22 3.62
C LYS A 42 -24.45 24.17 2.12
N ALA A 43 -23.42 24.13 1.26
CA ALA A 43 -23.63 24.00 -0.17
C ALA A 43 -24.28 22.65 -0.53
N LEU A 44 -23.80 21.53 0.04
CA LEU A 44 -24.36 20.19 -0.16
C LEU A 44 -25.82 20.09 0.27
N ASN A 45 -26.19 20.68 1.40
CA ASN A 45 -27.57 20.68 1.87
C ASN A 45 -28.52 21.50 0.97
N SER A 46 -28.00 22.49 0.25
CA SER A 46 -28.77 23.33 -0.68
C SER A 46 -28.82 22.80 -2.12
N LEU A 47 -28.03 21.78 -2.43
CA LEU A 47 -27.89 21.26 -3.79
C LEU A 47 -29.07 20.34 -4.16
N GLN A 48 -29.58 20.51 -5.38
CA GLN A 48 -30.44 19.53 -6.04
C GLN A 48 -29.61 18.86 -7.15
N PRO A 49 -28.97 17.72 -6.85
CA PRO A 49 -28.09 17.07 -7.80
C PRO A 49 -28.86 16.25 -8.84
N HIS A 50 -28.30 16.17 -10.05
CA HIS A 50 -28.69 15.21 -11.07
C HIS A 50 -28.49 13.77 -10.57
N GLU A 51 -29.30 12.81 -11.03
CA GLU A 51 -29.27 11.41 -10.54
C GLU A 51 -27.92 10.72 -10.71
N GLU A 52 -27.20 11.03 -11.81
CA GLU A 52 -25.86 10.50 -12.12
C GLU A 52 -24.71 11.16 -11.36
N PHE A 53 -24.98 12.27 -10.66
CA PHE A 53 -23.94 13.01 -9.94
C PHE A 53 -23.33 12.17 -8.81
N ARG A 54 -22.00 12.14 -8.72
CA ARG A 54 -21.26 11.51 -7.61
C ARG A 54 -20.17 12.45 -7.10
N LEU A 55 -20.12 12.62 -5.78
CA LEU A 55 -19.09 13.40 -5.08
C LEU A 55 -18.14 12.47 -4.32
N TRP A 56 -16.87 12.54 -4.66
CA TRP A 56 -15.79 11.83 -3.98
C TRP A 56 -14.97 12.81 -3.15
N LEU A 57 -14.78 12.48 -1.87
CA LEU A 57 -14.01 13.29 -0.93
C LEU A 57 -12.81 12.46 -0.44
N THR A 58 -11.60 12.98 -0.55
CA THR A 58 -10.41 12.36 0.08
C THR A 58 -9.95 13.20 1.28
N ALA A 59 -9.76 12.54 2.41
CA ALA A 59 -9.33 13.18 3.66
C ALA A 59 -8.55 12.20 4.53
N GLU A 60 -7.69 12.74 5.38
CA GLU A 60 -7.06 12.01 6.49
C GLU A 60 -7.85 12.26 7.78
N PRO A 61 -7.76 11.38 8.79
CA PRO A 61 -8.38 11.61 10.09
C PRO A 61 -7.92 12.94 10.69
N HIS A 62 -8.87 13.84 11.00
CA HIS A 62 -8.56 15.13 11.60
C HIS A 62 -9.57 15.48 12.70
N PRO A 63 -9.14 15.92 13.90
CA PRO A 63 -10.04 16.13 15.04
C PRO A 63 -11.05 17.26 14.81
N LYS A 64 -10.72 18.23 13.96
CA LYS A 64 -11.62 19.35 13.58
C LYS A 64 -12.45 19.06 12.32
N PHE A 65 -12.47 17.82 11.83
CA PHE A 65 -13.31 17.49 10.68
C PHE A 65 -14.78 17.53 11.10
N THR A 66 -15.66 18.08 10.26
CA THR A 66 -17.05 18.34 10.64
C THR A 66 -17.85 17.03 10.83
N PRO A 67 -18.46 16.82 12.02
CA PRO A 67 -19.22 15.59 12.29
C PRO A 67 -20.41 15.40 11.35
N ILE A 68 -21.05 16.49 10.93
CA ILE A 68 -22.25 16.45 10.07
C ILE A 68 -21.90 15.90 8.69
N LEU A 69 -20.80 16.37 8.09
CA LEU A 69 -20.30 15.84 6.81
C LEU A 69 -19.93 14.36 6.93
N LEU A 70 -19.36 13.93 8.07
CA LEU A 70 -19.06 12.52 8.32
C LEU A 70 -20.32 11.67 8.44
N GLN A 71 -21.40 12.20 9.03
CA GLN A 71 -22.67 11.49 9.18
C GLN A 71 -23.39 11.32 7.83
N SER A 72 -23.34 12.33 6.97
CA SER A 72 -23.99 12.30 5.65
C SER A 72 -23.18 11.60 4.56
N SER A 73 -21.95 11.17 4.85
CA SER A 73 -21.05 10.53 3.88
C SER A 73 -20.92 9.02 4.07
N LEU A 74 -20.81 8.29 2.97
CA LEU A 74 -20.29 6.92 2.97
C LEU A 74 -18.78 6.96 3.23
N LYS A 75 -18.33 6.35 4.34
CA LYS A 75 -16.93 6.34 4.76
C LYS A 75 -16.27 5.05 4.30
N ILE A 76 -15.20 5.18 3.52
CA ILE A 76 -14.37 4.06 3.07
C ILE A 76 -12.96 4.31 3.58
N THR A 77 -12.42 3.37 4.35
CA THR A 77 -11.03 3.43 4.80
C THR A 77 -10.16 2.75 3.76
N TYR A 78 -9.14 3.45 3.26
CA TYR A 78 -8.17 2.90 2.32
C TYR A 78 -6.86 2.62 3.05
N GLU A 79 -6.65 1.36 3.43
CA GLU A 79 -5.41 0.90 4.06
C GLU A 79 -4.65 -0.04 3.13
N ALA A 80 -3.34 -0.20 3.34
CA ALA A 80 -2.58 -1.25 2.69
C ALA A 80 -3.15 -2.62 3.12
N PRO A 81 -3.30 -3.60 2.20
CA PRO A 81 -3.79 -4.92 2.56
C PRO A 81 -2.87 -5.55 3.60
N ALA A 82 -3.45 -6.08 4.67
CA ALA A 82 -2.69 -6.76 5.71
C ALA A 82 -2.19 -8.12 5.20
N GLY A 83 -0.94 -8.40 5.50
CA GLY A 83 -0.24 -9.63 5.17
C GLY A 83 0.38 -9.69 3.77
N ILE A 84 1.45 -10.49 3.66
CA ILE A 84 2.28 -10.59 2.45
C ILE A 84 1.45 -11.11 1.27
N LYS A 85 0.62 -12.13 1.49
CA LYS A 85 -0.23 -12.70 0.43
C LYS A 85 -1.12 -11.67 -0.24
N LYS A 86 -1.91 -10.91 0.55
CA LYS A 86 -2.82 -9.90 0.01
C LYS A 86 -2.07 -8.74 -0.63
N ASN A 87 -0.89 -8.41 -0.11
CA ASN A 87 0.00 -7.42 -0.70
C ASN A 87 0.48 -7.83 -2.11
N LEU A 88 0.92 -9.08 -2.24
CA LEU A 88 1.33 -9.66 -3.51
C LEU A 88 0.16 -9.77 -4.48
N GLN A 89 -1.01 -10.20 -4.04
CA GLN A 89 -2.23 -10.25 -4.87
C GLN A 89 -2.54 -8.86 -5.42
N ARG A 90 -2.61 -7.84 -4.57
CA ARG A 90 -2.85 -6.45 -5.00
C ARG A 90 -1.79 -5.95 -5.99
N THR A 91 -0.52 -6.30 -5.75
CA THR A 91 0.58 -5.95 -6.66
C THR A 91 0.38 -6.60 -8.02
N TYR A 92 0.14 -7.91 -8.07
CA TYR A 92 -0.03 -8.67 -9.30
C TYR A 92 -1.32 -8.31 -10.04
N ASP A 93 -2.40 -7.98 -9.34
CA ASP A 93 -3.64 -7.47 -9.94
C ASP A 93 -3.42 -6.11 -10.63
N SER A 94 -2.46 -5.31 -10.13
CA SER A 94 -2.11 -4.01 -10.71
C SER A 94 -1.13 -4.11 -11.88
N TRP A 95 -0.39 -5.22 -12.00
CA TRP A 95 0.60 -5.44 -13.04
C TRP A 95 0.02 -6.20 -14.21
N SER A 96 0.43 -5.83 -15.41
CA SER A 96 -0.02 -6.52 -16.62
C SER A 96 0.84 -7.76 -16.89
N PRO A 97 0.27 -8.85 -17.46
CA PRO A 97 1.04 -10.04 -17.86
C PRO A 97 2.21 -9.70 -18.80
N GLU A 98 2.03 -8.69 -19.65
CA GLU A 98 3.05 -8.23 -20.59
C GLU A 98 4.26 -7.63 -19.87
N LEU A 99 4.08 -6.96 -18.72
CA LEU A 99 5.20 -6.42 -17.95
C LEU A 99 6.18 -7.53 -17.54
N ILE A 100 5.62 -8.67 -17.08
CA ILE A 100 6.39 -9.83 -16.62
C ILE A 100 7.03 -10.56 -17.81
N ALA A 101 6.28 -10.79 -18.88
CA ALA A 101 6.75 -11.54 -20.03
C ALA A 101 7.65 -10.74 -21.00
N ARG A 102 7.67 -9.40 -20.90
CA ARG A 102 8.42 -8.52 -21.80
C ARG A 102 9.91 -8.84 -21.79
N GLY A 103 10.46 -9.07 -22.98
CA GLY A 103 11.86 -9.45 -23.20
C GLY A 103 12.13 -10.96 -23.04
N ASN A 104 11.10 -11.76 -22.73
CA ASN A 104 11.18 -13.22 -22.54
C ASN A 104 12.34 -13.64 -21.61
N ASN A 105 12.59 -12.85 -20.57
CA ASN A 105 13.72 -13.02 -19.66
C ASN A 105 13.22 -13.52 -18.29
N VAL A 106 13.52 -14.78 -17.97
CA VAL A 106 13.10 -15.41 -16.72
C VAL A 106 13.62 -14.65 -15.49
N ASN A 107 14.89 -14.22 -15.51
CA ASN A 107 15.50 -13.50 -14.39
C ASN A 107 14.81 -12.16 -14.12
N LYS A 108 14.27 -11.51 -15.17
CA LYS A 108 13.47 -10.29 -15.03
C LYS A 108 12.15 -10.58 -14.32
N GLY A 109 11.42 -11.60 -14.76
CA GLY A 109 10.17 -12.02 -14.11
C GLY A 109 10.38 -12.35 -12.63
N GLN A 110 11.47 -13.08 -12.32
CA GLN A 110 11.85 -13.41 -10.96
C GLN A 110 12.24 -12.15 -10.15
N SER A 111 13.00 -11.22 -10.72
CA SER A 111 13.35 -9.96 -10.06
C SER A 111 12.13 -9.09 -9.74
N LEU A 112 11.12 -9.07 -10.63
CA LEU A 112 9.86 -8.38 -10.38
C LEU A 112 9.08 -9.03 -9.23
N PHE A 113 9.03 -10.36 -9.17
CA PHE A 113 8.43 -11.07 -8.03
C PHE A 113 9.18 -10.77 -6.72
N VAL A 114 10.52 -10.81 -6.74
CA VAL A 114 11.35 -10.47 -5.58
C VAL A 114 11.13 -9.03 -5.14
N LEU A 115 10.96 -8.09 -6.06
CA LEU A 115 10.60 -6.71 -5.75
C LEU A 115 9.23 -6.60 -5.08
N ALA A 116 8.22 -7.29 -5.60
CA ALA A 116 6.90 -7.34 -4.98
C ALA A 116 6.95 -7.94 -3.56
N TRP A 117 7.72 -9.01 -3.37
CA TRP A 117 7.97 -9.64 -2.07
C TRP A 117 8.65 -8.68 -1.10
N PHE A 118 9.76 -8.06 -1.52
CA PHE A 118 10.48 -7.07 -0.73
C PHE A 118 9.55 -5.92 -0.31
N HIS A 119 8.76 -5.39 -1.23
CA HIS A 119 7.81 -4.31 -0.95
C HIS A 119 6.78 -4.71 0.11
N ALA A 120 6.23 -5.93 -0.02
CA ALA A 120 5.30 -6.50 0.96
C ALA A 120 5.96 -6.65 2.34
N VAL A 121 7.17 -7.19 2.40
CA VAL A 121 7.93 -7.40 3.65
C VAL A 121 8.20 -6.06 4.35
N VAL A 122 8.68 -5.04 3.65
CA VAL A 122 8.96 -3.73 4.29
C VAL A 122 7.68 -3.01 4.73
N GLN A 123 6.55 -3.25 4.04
CA GLN A 123 5.22 -2.77 4.45
C GLN A 123 4.70 -3.46 5.71
N GLU A 124 4.74 -4.79 5.75
CA GLU A 124 4.20 -5.58 6.87
C GLU A 124 5.10 -5.54 8.11
N ARG A 125 6.41 -5.34 7.94
CA ARG A 125 7.34 -5.14 9.06
C ARG A 125 6.98 -3.95 9.96
N ARG A 126 6.23 -2.96 9.45
CA ARG A 126 5.69 -1.82 10.23
C ARG A 126 4.68 -2.24 11.29
N THR A 127 4.12 -3.44 11.20
CA THR A 127 3.24 -4.00 12.23
C THR A 127 3.96 -4.16 13.57
N TYR A 128 5.29 -4.34 13.56
CA TYR A 128 6.10 -4.64 14.74
C TYR A 128 6.90 -3.44 15.28
N ILE A 129 6.40 -2.21 15.16
CA ILE A 129 7.09 -1.02 15.72
C ILE A 129 7.12 -1.10 17.27
N PRO A 130 8.26 -0.82 17.93
CA PRO A 130 9.53 -0.29 17.38
C PRO A 130 10.57 -1.34 16.93
N GLN A 131 10.34 -2.64 17.09
CA GLN A 131 11.33 -3.68 16.79
C GLN A 131 11.50 -3.98 15.29
N GLY A 132 10.43 -3.86 14.51
CA GLY A 132 10.46 -3.99 13.06
C GLY A 132 11.13 -2.78 12.41
N TRP A 133 10.61 -1.60 12.72
CA TRP A 133 11.14 -0.29 12.34
C TRP A 133 11.11 0.62 13.56
N SER A 134 12.06 1.55 13.67
CA SER A 134 12.05 2.51 14.80
C SER A 134 10.80 3.41 14.79
N LYS A 135 10.24 3.67 13.60
CA LYS A 135 9.01 4.44 13.40
C LYS A 135 8.26 4.03 12.14
N PHE A 136 7.10 4.64 11.93
CA PHE A 136 6.29 4.40 10.75
C PHE A 136 6.90 5.10 9.53
N TYR A 137 7.30 4.31 8.53
CA TYR A 137 7.74 4.77 7.22
C TYR A 137 6.66 4.51 6.17
N GLU A 138 6.40 5.46 5.29
CA GLU A 138 5.42 5.32 4.23
C GLU A 138 6.07 4.86 2.92
N PHE A 139 6.20 3.54 2.74
CA PHE A 139 6.45 2.95 1.41
C PHE A 139 5.12 2.80 0.67
N SER A 140 5.06 3.41 -0.50
CA SER A 140 3.88 3.62 -1.34
C SER A 140 3.97 2.79 -2.63
N LEU A 141 2.84 2.64 -3.33
CA LEU A 141 2.82 1.98 -4.65
C LEU A 141 3.64 2.72 -5.70
N ALA A 142 3.89 4.03 -5.52
CA ALA A 142 4.75 4.79 -6.41
C ALA A 142 6.21 4.31 -6.30
N ASP A 143 6.67 3.97 -5.10
CA ASP A 143 8.01 3.44 -4.86
C ASP A 143 8.17 2.05 -5.52
N LEU A 144 7.13 1.20 -5.42
CA LEU A 144 7.08 -0.09 -6.11
C LEU A 144 7.12 0.06 -7.64
N LYS A 145 6.30 0.97 -8.19
CA LYS A 145 6.27 1.25 -9.63
C LYS A 145 7.61 1.76 -10.14
N ALA A 146 8.22 2.71 -9.44
CA ALA A 146 9.55 3.21 -9.78
C ALA A 146 10.60 2.09 -9.75
N GLY A 147 10.52 1.18 -8.77
CA GLY A 147 11.40 0.00 -8.71
C GLY A 147 11.23 -0.91 -9.91
N ALA A 148 9.99 -1.19 -10.33
CA ALA A 148 9.69 -2.02 -11.49
C ALA A 148 10.18 -1.37 -12.79
N ASP A 149 10.00 -0.06 -12.94
CA ASP A 149 10.47 0.70 -14.10
C ASP A 149 12.01 0.70 -14.19
N ILE A 150 12.72 0.81 -13.06
CA ILE A 150 14.18 0.68 -13.02
C ILE A 150 14.61 -0.73 -13.46
N LEU A 151 13.98 -1.77 -12.93
CA LEU A 151 14.30 -3.15 -13.33
C LEU A 151 14.07 -3.36 -14.83
N ASP A 152 12.94 -2.90 -15.37
CA ASP A 152 12.63 -3.03 -16.80
C ASP A 152 13.69 -2.35 -17.69
N ARG A 153 14.16 -1.16 -17.29
CA ARG A 153 15.22 -0.44 -18.01
C ARG A 153 16.58 -1.13 -17.90
N LEU A 154 16.95 -1.63 -16.71
CA LEU A 154 18.23 -2.31 -16.51
C LEU A 154 18.30 -3.60 -17.34
N TYR A 155 17.23 -4.39 -17.36
CA TYR A 155 17.16 -5.61 -18.18
C TYR A 155 17.13 -5.35 -19.69
N SER A 156 16.75 -4.15 -20.12
CA SER A 156 16.71 -3.78 -21.54
C SER A 156 18.05 -3.24 -22.06
N ASN A 157 18.84 -2.57 -21.22
CA ASN A 157 19.98 -1.76 -21.66
C ASN A 157 21.37 -2.36 -21.38
N SER A 158 21.51 -3.27 -20.41
CA SER A 158 22.84 -3.76 -20.01
C SER A 158 22.82 -5.05 -19.18
N GLU A 159 24.01 -5.60 -18.93
CA GLU A 159 24.20 -6.67 -17.95
C GLU A 159 23.94 -6.16 -16.53
N LEU A 160 23.07 -6.86 -15.81
CA LEU A 160 22.58 -6.47 -14.49
C LEU A 160 23.66 -6.67 -13.43
N LYS A 161 23.98 -5.59 -12.71
CA LYS A 161 24.86 -5.60 -11.53
C LYS A 161 24.05 -5.35 -10.27
N TRP A 162 24.09 -6.29 -9.31
CA TRP A 162 23.32 -6.20 -8.06
C TRP A 162 23.63 -4.94 -7.26
N ASN A 163 24.91 -4.53 -7.18
CA ASN A 163 25.33 -3.30 -6.50
C ASN A 163 24.62 -2.05 -7.07
N THR A 164 24.31 -2.03 -8.36
CA THR A 164 23.56 -0.92 -8.98
C THR A 164 22.10 -0.93 -8.53
N ILE A 165 21.47 -2.09 -8.43
CA ILE A 165 20.10 -2.23 -7.92
C ILE A 165 20.05 -1.82 -6.45
N HIS A 166 20.97 -2.32 -5.62
CA HIS A 166 21.06 -1.96 -4.21
C HIS A 166 21.20 -0.45 -4.05
N GLY A 167 22.17 0.16 -4.76
CA GLY A 167 22.41 1.60 -4.69
C GLY A 167 21.22 2.44 -5.17
N LEU A 168 20.51 2.02 -6.22
CA LEU A 168 19.32 2.73 -6.71
C LEU A 168 18.14 2.59 -5.74
N PHE A 169 17.90 1.40 -5.21
CA PHE A 169 16.78 1.18 -4.30
C PHE A 169 17.03 1.82 -2.94
N GLU A 170 18.25 1.77 -2.44
CA GLU A 170 18.66 2.44 -1.21
C GLU A 170 18.62 3.96 -1.39
N ASN A 171 19.35 4.53 -2.36
CA ASN A 171 19.54 5.99 -2.39
C ASN A 171 18.40 6.76 -3.08
N ALA A 172 17.69 6.16 -4.04
CA ALA A 172 16.73 6.88 -4.86
C ALA A 172 15.26 6.53 -4.55
N ILE A 173 14.96 5.32 -4.09
CA ILE A 173 13.57 4.87 -3.91
C ILE A 173 13.20 4.76 -2.42
N TYR A 174 13.74 3.76 -1.73
CA TYR A 174 13.30 3.38 -0.39
C TYR A 174 14.03 4.15 0.71
N GLY A 175 15.33 4.41 0.57
CA GLY A 175 16.09 5.13 1.61
C GLY A 175 15.73 6.60 1.72
N GLY A 176 15.15 7.22 0.68
CA GLY A 176 14.56 8.57 0.80
C GLY A 176 13.42 8.65 1.84
N ARG A 177 12.83 7.52 2.23
CA ARG A 177 11.83 7.43 3.31
C ARG A 177 12.46 7.21 4.67
N VAL A 178 13.65 6.61 4.71
CA VAL A 178 14.29 6.10 5.93
C VAL A 178 15.39 7.05 6.38
N ASP A 179 15.15 7.75 7.47
CA ASP A 179 16.07 8.74 8.03
C ASP A 179 16.86 8.25 9.25
N ASN A 180 16.47 7.13 9.85
CA ASN A 180 17.22 6.51 10.95
C ASN A 180 18.32 5.61 10.38
N VAL A 181 19.56 5.82 10.83
CA VAL A 181 20.75 5.07 10.37
C VAL A 181 20.61 3.56 10.60
N TRP A 182 20.01 3.13 11.71
CA TRP A 182 19.82 1.71 12.01
C TRP A 182 18.75 1.07 11.13
N ASP A 183 17.66 1.80 10.88
CA ASP A 183 16.65 1.36 9.92
C ASP A 183 17.22 1.33 8.50
N GLY A 184 18.08 2.29 8.15
CA GLY A 184 18.84 2.27 6.89
C GLY A 184 19.63 0.97 6.74
N ARG A 185 20.37 0.54 7.78
CA ARG A 185 21.10 -0.74 7.75
C ARG A 185 20.18 -1.95 7.58
N VAL A 186 19.00 -1.94 8.18
CA VAL A 186 17.99 -3.01 7.99
C VAL A 186 17.51 -3.03 6.54
N LEU A 187 17.25 -1.86 5.95
CA LEU A 187 16.89 -1.73 4.54
C LEU A 187 17.99 -2.29 3.63
N THR A 188 19.25 -1.89 3.83
CA THR A 188 20.40 -2.39 3.06
C THR A 188 20.53 -3.91 3.18
N ALA A 189 20.40 -4.47 4.38
CA ALA A 189 20.45 -5.91 4.61
C ALA A 189 19.36 -6.67 3.84
N TYR A 190 18.14 -6.13 3.75
CA TYR A 190 17.09 -6.72 2.92
C TYR A 190 17.39 -6.66 1.43
N LEU A 191 17.96 -5.55 0.95
CA LEU A 191 18.33 -5.41 -0.45
C LEU A 191 19.38 -6.46 -0.84
N GLU A 192 20.40 -6.65 -0.01
CA GLU A 192 21.44 -7.67 -0.21
C GLU A 192 20.88 -9.10 -0.13
N LEU A 193 19.98 -9.35 0.84
CA LEU A 193 19.36 -10.65 1.05
C LEU A 193 18.48 -11.09 -0.13
N PHE A 194 17.70 -10.17 -0.71
CA PHE A 194 16.73 -10.50 -1.74
C PHE A 194 17.27 -10.35 -3.17
N PHE A 195 18.05 -9.31 -3.44
CA PHE A 195 18.53 -9.01 -4.79
C PHE A 195 19.95 -9.53 -4.99
N ASN A 196 20.07 -10.84 -5.24
CA ASN A 196 21.34 -11.48 -5.54
C ASN A 196 21.14 -12.66 -6.52
N ASN A 197 22.25 -13.18 -7.04
CA ASN A 197 22.26 -14.31 -7.97
C ASN A 197 21.73 -15.61 -7.35
N GLU A 198 21.80 -15.75 -6.03
CA GLU A 198 21.37 -16.98 -5.35
C GLU A 198 19.85 -17.10 -5.33
N VAL A 199 19.14 -15.98 -5.13
CA VAL A 199 17.67 -15.92 -5.14
C VAL A 199 17.12 -15.90 -6.57
N ILE A 200 17.69 -15.11 -7.47
CA ILE A 200 17.11 -14.83 -8.79
C ILE A 200 17.59 -15.79 -9.90
N ALA A 201 18.74 -16.46 -9.75
CA ALA A 201 19.24 -17.39 -10.78
C ALA A 201 19.26 -18.87 -10.34
N GLY A 202 18.73 -19.19 -9.15
CA GLY A 202 18.49 -20.56 -8.69
C GLY A 202 19.73 -21.47 -8.60
N LYS A 203 20.94 -20.90 -8.42
CA LYS A 203 22.20 -21.65 -8.52
C LYS A 203 22.60 -22.52 -7.29
N ARG A 204 21.69 -22.78 -6.34
CA ARG A 204 21.90 -23.74 -5.22
C ARG A 204 20.61 -24.47 -4.82
N PRO A 205 20.69 -25.67 -4.20
CA PRO A 205 19.53 -26.42 -3.74
C PRO A 205 18.91 -25.80 -2.47
N ALA A 206 17.57 -25.71 -2.44
CA ALA A 206 16.65 -25.69 -1.28
C ALA A 206 16.95 -24.81 -0.03
N ALA A 207 17.95 -23.92 -0.03
CA ALA A 207 18.34 -23.14 1.16
C ALA A 207 18.36 -21.61 0.93
N THR A 208 18.06 -21.15 -0.28
CA THR A 208 18.10 -19.73 -0.69
C THR A 208 16.70 -19.19 -1.02
N HIS A 209 15.69 -19.67 -0.29
CA HIS A 209 14.31 -19.25 -0.46
C HIS A 209 14.08 -17.83 0.08
N LEU A 210 13.17 -17.07 -0.54
CA LEU A 210 12.67 -15.80 0.00
C LEU A 210 12.11 -15.95 1.43
N ALA A 211 11.54 -17.12 1.71
CA ALA A 211 11.10 -17.60 3.01
C ALA A 211 10.99 -19.14 2.96
N PRO A 212 10.97 -19.84 4.11
CA PRO A 212 10.89 -21.29 4.15
C PRO A 212 9.78 -21.84 3.25
N ASN A 213 10.10 -22.84 2.42
CA ASN A 213 9.18 -23.53 1.50
C ASN A 213 8.62 -22.69 0.34
N ILE A 214 9.16 -21.49 0.06
CA ILE A 214 8.71 -20.66 -1.08
C ILE A 214 9.69 -20.79 -2.25
N ASN A 215 9.24 -21.39 -3.35
CA ASN A 215 10.01 -21.52 -4.58
C ASN A 215 9.52 -20.52 -5.63
N ILE A 216 10.41 -19.65 -6.09
CA ILE A 216 10.09 -18.69 -7.15
C ILE A 216 9.98 -19.46 -8.49
N PRO A 217 8.91 -19.29 -9.27
CA PRO A 217 8.78 -19.91 -10.57
C PRO A 217 9.92 -19.48 -11.51
N THR A 218 10.49 -20.43 -12.25
CA THR A 218 11.51 -20.17 -13.28
C THR A 218 10.85 -19.99 -14.66
N THR A 219 9.78 -19.20 -14.72
CA THR A 219 8.99 -19.00 -15.93
C THR A 219 8.70 -17.52 -16.15
N VAL A 220 8.32 -17.19 -17.39
CA VAL A 220 7.84 -15.85 -17.77
C VAL A 220 6.31 -15.76 -17.70
N ASN A 221 5.63 -16.85 -17.33
CA ASN A 221 4.19 -16.92 -17.33
C ASN A 221 3.63 -16.26 -16.07
N TYR A 222 2.79 -15.25 -16.26
CA TYR A 222 2.10 -14.55 -15.18
C TYR A 222 1.29 -15.49 -14.28
N GLN A 223 0.66 -16.53 -14.84
CA GLN A 223 -0.20 -17.44 -14.09
C GLN A 223 0.56 -18.28 -13.06
N ASP A 224 1.83 -18.62 -13.33
CA ASP A 224 2.61 -19.44 -12.40
C ASP A 224 2.91 -18.65 -11.11
N TYR A 225 3.15 -17.35 -11.24
CA TYR A 225 3.33 -16.46 -10.08
C TYR A 225 2.02 -16.27 -9.30
N THR A 226 0.88 -16.09 -9.98
CA THR A 226 -0.40 -15.93 -9.27
C THR A 226 -0.87 -17.21 -8.57
N GLN A 227 -0.55 -18.38 -9.12
CA GLN A 227 -0.76 -19.67 -8.46
C GLN A 227 0.11 -19.80 -7.20
N LEU A 228 1.39 -19.42 -7.27
CA LEU A 228 2.25 -19.37 -6.08
C LEU A 228 1.69 -18.41 -5.02
N ILE A 229 1.27 -17.22 -5.40
CA ILE A 229 0.69 -16.25 -4.46
C ILE A 229 -0.57 -16.81 -3.80
N SER A 230 -1.39 -17.54 -4.56
CA SER A 230 -2.62 -18.15 -4.04
C SER A 230 -2.34 -19.29 -3.06
N SER A 231 -1.21 -20.00 -3.20
CA SER A 231 -0.81 -21.10 -2.30
C SER A 231 -0.16 -20.62 -1.00
N LEU A 232 0.20 -19.33 -0.88
CA LEU A 232 0.74 -18.77 0.35
C LEU A 232 -0.26 -18.86 1.51
N PRO A 233 0.21 -19.04 2.75
CA PRO A 233 -0.64 -18.97 3.93
C PRO A 233 -1.23 -17.57 4.10
N ASP A 234 -2.42 -17.49 4.69
CA ASP A 234 -3.07 -16.21 5.00
C ASP A 234 -2.41 -15.53 6.22
N ASP A 235 -1.78 -16.33 7.08
CA ASP A 235 -1.04 -15.88 8.25
C ASP A 235 0.45 -15.81 7.95
N ASP A 236 1.03 -14.60 8.06
CA ASP A 236 2.47 -14.40 7.96
C ASP A 236 3.19 -14.85 9.23
N GLU A 237 4.30 -15.55 9.06
CA GLU A 237 5.19 -15.93 10.15
C GLU A 237 6.27 -14.86 10.39
N PRO A 238 6.71 -14.62 11.65
CA PRO A 238 7.81 -13.70 11.96
C PRO A 238 9.10 -13.95 11.17
N VAL A 239 9.35 -15.20 10.77
CA VAL A 239 10.53 -15.60 9.99
C VAL A 239 10.55 -14.95 8.60
N TYR A 240 9.38 -14.65 7.99
CA TYR A 240 9.30 -13.95 6.71
C TYR A 240 9.84 -12.52 6.80
N PHE A 241 9.80 -11.95 8.01
CA PHE A 241 10.37 -10.65 8.31
C PHE A 241 11.77 -10.75 8.92
N GLY A 242 12.37 -11.93 9.08
CA GLY A 242 13.65 -12.05 9.81
C GLY A 242 13.58 -11.53 11.25
N LEU A 243 12.39 -11.60 11.87
CA LEU A 243 12.16 -11.22 13.26
C LEU A 243 12.13 -12.46 14.16
N PRO A 244 12.53 -12.35 15.44
CA PRO A 244 12.53 -13.49 16.35
C PRO A 244 11.09 -13.95 16.66
N ALA A 245 10.89 -15.25 16.88
CA ALA A 245 9.56 -15.84 17.09
C ALA A 245 8.79 -15.25 18.30
N ASN A 246 9.50 -14.70 19.29
CA ASN A 246 8.88 -14.04 20.45
C ASN A 246 8.29 -12.66 20.15
N ILE A 247 8.54 -12.09 18.96
CA ILE A 247 8.02 -10.78 18.56
C ILE A 247 6.49 -10.76 18.54
N GLU A 248 5.89 -11.84 18.04
CA GLU A 248 4.46 -11.95 17.89
C GLU A 248 3.78 -11.92 19.27
N ARG A 249 4.31 -12.66 20.25
CA ARG A 249 3.81 -12.62 21.63
C ARG A 249 3.86 -11.21 22.22
N SER A 250 4.95 -10.48 21.96
CA SER A 250 5.12 -9.12 22.46
C SER A 250 4.11 -8.16 21.82
N TRP A 251 3.92 -8.29 20.51
CA TRP A 251 2.94 -7.51 19.74
C TRP A 251 1.51 -7.81 20.17
N GLN A 252 1.12 -9.08 20.27
CA GLN A 252 -0.19 -9.53 20.72
C GLN A 252 -0.53 -8.98 22.11
N ARG A 253 0.43 -8.92 23.03
CA ARG A 253 0.24 -8.34 24.37
C ARG A 253 -0.07 -6.84 24.30
N ILE A 254 0.64 -6.09 23.46
CA ILE A 254 0.40 -4.65 23.27
C ILE A 254 -0.96 -4.42 22.62
N ALA A 255 -1.26 -5.11 21.52
CA ALA A 255 -2.52 -5.00 20.80
C ALA A 255 -3.71 -5.36 21.71
N SER A 256 -3.63 -6.46 22.45
CA SER A 256 -4.64 -6.87 23.42
C SER A 256 -4.88 -5.79 24.49
N SER A 257 -3.79 -5.23 25.05
CA SER A 257 -3.88 -4.17 26.05
C SER A 257 -4.54 -2.91 25.50
N GLN A 258 -4.25 -2.55 24.24
CA GLN A 258 -4.88 -1.41 23.57
C GLN A 258 -6.39 -1.62 23.35
N VAL A 259 -6.79 -2.81 22.90
CA VAL A 259 -8.22 -3.17 22.72
C VAL A 259 -8.96 -3.18 24.06
N ILE A 260 -8.34 -3.70 25.12
CA ILE A 260 -8.93 -3.67 26.47
C ILE A 260 -9.10 -2.22 26.93
N ARG A 261 -8.08 -1.38 26.74
CA ARG A 261 -8.11 0.04 27.13
C ARG A 261 -9.17 0.84 26.37
N SER A 262 -9.32 0.61 25.07
CA SER A 262 -10.37 1.29 24.28
C SER A 262 -11.78 0.89 24.74
N ARG A 263 -11.96 -0.37 25.16
CA ARG A 263 -13.25 -0.86 25.68
C ARG A 263 -13.56 -0.36 27.08
N THR A 264 -12.55 -0.18 27.94
CA THR A 264 -12.71 0.30 29.32
C THR A 264 -12.87 1.81 29.42
N ASN A 265 -12.45 2.57 28.41
CA ASN A 265 -12.56 4.03 28.39
C ASN A 265 -13.21 4.54 27.08
N PRO A 266 -14.53 4.35 26.91
CA PRO A 266 -15.23 4.70 25.66
C PRO A 266 -15.24 6.20 25.33
N ASN A 267 -14.91 7.07 26.30
CA ASN A 267 -14.88 8.53 26.12
C ASN A 267 -13.54 9.06 25.56
N THR A 268 -12.51 8.23 25.44
CA THR A 268 -11.28 8.60 24.70
C THR A 268 -11.45 8.24 23.23
N SER A 269 -11.97 9.17 22.43
CA SER A 269 -11.95 9.08 20.98
C SER A 269 -10.50 9.15 20.48
N PHE A 270 -9.89 8.00 20.26
CA PHE A 270 -8.60 7.91 19.58
C PHE A 270 -8.80 7.11 18.29
N SER A 271 -8.30 7.62 17.16
CA SER A 271 -8.25 6.88 15.90
C SER A 271 -7.17 5.81 16.02
N ALA A 272 -7.48 4.71 16.69
CA ALA A 272 -6.63 3.54 16.67
C ALA A 272 -6.94 2.78 15.37
N SER A 273 -6.06 2.90 14.36
CA SER A 273 -5.89 1.81 13.39
C SER A 273 -5.29 0.65 14.18
N VAL A 274 -6.15 -0.10 14.88
CA VAL A 274 -5.79 -1.39 15.42
C VAL A 274 -5.70 -2.29 14.20
N ARG A 275 -4.48 -2.45 13.66
CA ARG A 275 -4.16 -3.61 12.82
C ARG A 275 -4.35 -4.86 13.68
N GLY A 276 -5.56 -5.37 13.75
CA GLY A 276 -5.87 -6.67 14.32
C GLY A 276 -6.31 -7.57 13.18
N ARG A 277 -5.63 -8.72 13.00
CA ARG A 277 -6.24 -9.85 12.28
C ARG A 277 -7.48 -10.25 13.09
N ILE A 278 -8.65 -9.79 12.65
CA ILE A 278 -9.92 -10.33 13.14
C ILE A 278 -10.03 -11.72 12.50
N PRO A 279 -10.20 -12.81 13.27
CA PRO A 279 -10.45 -14.13 12.71
C PRO A 279 -11.66 -14.07 11.80
N SER A 280 -11.55 -14.65 10.61
CA SER A 280 -12.58 -14.68 9.59
C SER A 280 -13.85 -15.37 10.09
N GLN A 281 -14.75 -14.60 10.71
CA GLN A 281 -16.16 -14.94 10.74
C GLN A 281 -16.87 -14.16 9.63
N SER A 282 -17.40 -14.95 8.71
CA SER A 282 -18.22 -14.63 7.56
C SER A 282 -19.11 -13.40 7.75
N PHE A 283 -18.70 -12.28 7.17
CA PHE A 283 -19.62 -11.25 6.70
C PHE A 283 -19.56 -11.24 5.18
N HIS A 284 -20.65 -11.65 4.54
CA HIS A 284 -20.81 -11.60 3.09
C HIS A 284 -20.66 -10.15 2.59
N PRO A 285 -19.72 -9.85 1.68
CA PRO A 285 -19.65 -8.55 1.05
C PRO A 285 -20.67 -8.48 -0.10
N VAL A 286 -21.58 -7.52 0.00
CA VAL A 286 -22.45 -7.11 -1.09
C VAL A 286 -21.62 -6.39 -2.15
N ARG A 287 -21.53 -7.02 -3.32
CA ARG A 287 -21.29 -6.50 -4.68
C ARG A 287 -20.16 -5.49 -4.89
N THR A 288 -19.10 -6.05 -5.46
CA THR A 288 -18.10 -5.52 -6.40
C THR A 288 -18.52 -4.27 -7.19
N LEU A 289 -17.69 -3.23 -7.16
CA LEU A 289 -17.61 -2.20 -8.21
C LEU A 289 -16.14 -1.95 -8.55
N HIS A 290 -15.81 -2.21 -9.82
CA HIS A 290 -14.48 -2.11 -10.43
C HIS A 290 -13.87 -0.70 -10.28
N SER A 291 -12.60 -0.64 -9.87
CA SER A 291 -11.79 0.57 -9.97
C SER A 291 -11.20 0.71 -11.37
N HIS A 292 -11.62 1.72 -12.13
CA HIS A 292 -10.82 2.24 -13.24
C HIS A 292 -10.04 3.47 -12.77
N TYR A 293 -8.73 3.39 -12.96
CA TYR A 293 -7.73 4.41 -12.66
C TYR A 293 -8.02 5.73 -13.38
N CYS A 294 -8.08 6.84 -12.64
CA CYS A 294 -7.86 8.17 -13.20
C CYS A 294 -6.35 8.47 -13.15
N SER A 295 -5.60 8.01 -14.15
CA SER A 295 -4.28 8.56 -14.46
C SER A 295 -4.49 9.80 -15.31
N SER A 296 -4.29 10.97 -14.72
CA SER A 296 -4.21 12.24 -15.45
C SER A 296 -2.87 12.30 -16.18
N GLU A 297 -2.88 12.02 -17.48
CA GLU A 297 -1.87 12.53 -18.40
C GLU A 297 -2.08 14.04 -18.55
N GLY A 298 -1.02 14.79 -18.26
CA GLY A 298 -0.97 16.22 -18.54
C GLY A 298 -0.66 16.44 -20.00
N SER A 299 -1.42 17.32 -20.63
CA SER A 299 -1.00 18.17 -21.74
C SER A 299 -1.26 19.61 -21.33
#